data_AF-A0A926QTI6-F1
#
_entry.id   AF-A0A926QTI6-F1
#
_cell.length_a   1.000
_cell.length_b   1.000
_cell.length_c   1.000
_cell.angle_alpha   90.00
_cell.angle_beta   90.00
_cell.angle_gamma   90.00
#
_symmetry.space_group_name_H-M   'P 1'
#
loop_
_entity.id
_entity.type
_entity.pdbx_description
1 polymer ?
#
loop_
_entity_poly.entity_id
_entity_poly.type
_entity_poly.pdbx_seq_one_letter_code
_entity_poly.pdbx_strand_id
1 'polypeptide(L)'
;MNDSPYALSHLDALESEAVHIFREVAGEFERPVILFSGGKDSIVMLHLALKAFAPAPLPFALLHVDTGHNFPEVLDHRDRVVAAHTLTLHVARVQDYIDRGVLRERPDGTRNPLQTLPLTEKIRSERFDAVFGGGRRDEEKARAKERVFSLRDEFSQWDPRRQRPELWNLYNGRHAHGEHVRVFPLSNWTELDVWQYIARENIELP
;
A
#
# COMPACT_ATOMS: atom_id res chain seq x y z
N MET A 1 9.30 36.39 10.32
CA MET A 1 8.45 35.28 9.84
C MET A 1 8.54 35.30 8.34
N ASN A 2 9.08 34.25 7.75
CA ASN A 2 9.47 34.21 6.34
C ASN A 2 8.23 33.75 5.54
N ASP A 3 7.28 34.65 5.31
CA ASP A 3 6.10 34.40 4.45
C ASP A 3 6.54 34.47 2.98
N SER A 4 7.22 33.42 2.52
CA SER A 4 7.28 33.14 1.10
C SER A 4 6.02 32.37 0.73
N PRO A 5 5.17 32.85 -0.21
CA PRO A 5 3.98 32.12 -0.66
C PRO A 5 4.30 30.78 -1.35
N TYR A 6 5.59 30.43 -1.47
CA TYR A 6 6.10 29.18 -2.03
C TYR A 6 6.76 28.27 -0.98
N ALA A 7 6.66 28.58 0.31
CA ALA A 7 7.17 27.71 1.37
C ALA A 7 6.24 26.51 1.55
N LEU A 8 6.70 25.32 1.14
CA LEU A 8 5.99 24.07 1.39
C LEU A 8 5.93 23.80 2.88
N SER A 9 4.74 23.46 3.39
CA SER A 9 4.62 22.91 4.75
C SER A 9 5.19 21.49 4.80
N HIS A 10 5.43 20.97 6.01
CA HIS A 10 5.87 19.58 6.21
C HIS A 10 4.94 18.56 5.53
N LEU A 11 3.63 18.73 5.68
CA LEU A 11 2.64 17.85 5.05
C LEU A 11 2.60 18.01 3.52
N ASP A 12 2.91 19.19 2.97
CA ASP A 12 3.00 19.38 1.52
C ASP A 12 4.22 18.67 0.93
N ALA A 13 5.35 18.70 1.66
CA ALA A 13 6.53 17.95 1.27
C ALA A 13 6.26 16.43 1.27
N LEU A 14 5.62 15.92 2.33
CA LEU A 14 5.23 14.51 2.44
C LEU A 14 4.20 14.09 1.37
N GLU A 15 3.20 14.92 1.09
CA GLU A 15 2.25 14.70 0.00
C GLU A 15 2.96 14.66 -1.36
N SER A 16 3.84 15.63 -1.62
CA SER A 16 4.59 15.69 -2.87
C SER A 16 5.51 14.48 -3.04
N GLU A 17 6.14 13.98 -1.99
CA GLU A 17 6.96 12.77 -2.03
C GLU A 17 6.11 11.54 -2.37
N ALA A 18 4.98 11.35 -1.69
CA ALA A 18 4.09 10.22 -1.95
C ALA A 18 3.52 10.26 -3.37
N VAL A 19 3.08 11.43 -3.84
CA VAL A 19 2.58 11.64 -5.22
C VAL A 19 3.66 11.32 -6.25
N HIS A 20 4.91 11.73 -6.00
CA HIS A 20 6.04 11.39 -6.87
C HIS A 20 6.25 9.88 -6.94
N ILE A 21 6.28 9.19 -5.79
CA ILE A 21 6.43 7.72 -5.72
C ILE A 21 5.33 6.99 -6.52
N PHE A 22 4.07 7.42 -6.40
CA PHE A 22 2.98 6.84 -7.18
C PHE A 22 3.18 7.00 -8.69
N ARG A 23 3.63 8.17 -9.14
CA ARG A 23 3.86 8.47 -10.56
C ARG A 23 5.04 7.68 -11.13
N GLU A 24 6.10 7.52 -10.37
CA GLU A 24 7.25 6.68 -10.75
C GLU A 24 6.81 5.23 -10.98
N VAL A 25 5.99 4.68 -10.08
CA VAL A 25 5.46 3.32 -10.26
C VAL A 25 4.55 3.22 -11.49
N ALA A 26 3.68 4.21 -11.72
CA ALA A 26 2.86 4.20 -12.94
C ALA A 26 3.66 4.31 -14.24
N GLY A 27 4.86 4.90 -14.20
CA GLY A 27 5.76 5.00 -15.34
C GLY A 27 6.62 3.76 -15.58
N GLU A 28 6.86 2.94 -14.56
CA GLU A 28 7.80 1.81 -14.62
C GLU A 28 7.15 0.41 -14.56
N PHE A 29 5.89 0.30 -14.14
CA PHE A 29 5.23 -0.98 -13.88
C PHE A 29 3.94 -1.15 -14.68
N GLU A 30 3.64 -2.38 -15.07
CA GLU A 30 2.49 -2.75 -15.90
C GLU A 30 1.22 -3.05 -15.08
N ARG A 31 1.36 -3.65 -13.90
CA ARG A 31 0.24 -4.14 -13.06
C ARG A 31 0.41 -3.77 -11.58
N PRO A 32 0.48 -2.46 -11.26
CA PRO A 32 0.50 -1.99 -9.89
C PRO A 32 -0.83 -2.24 -9.14
N VAL A 33 -0.73 -2.56 -7.85
CA VAL A 33 -1.87 -2.72 -6.94
C VAL A 33 -1.63 -2.05 -5.60
N ILE A 34 -2.67 -1.49 -4.99
CA ILE A 34 -2.62 -0.92 -3.63
C ILE A 34 -3.19 -1.92 -2.62
N LEU A 35 -2.43 -2.24 -1.57
CA LEU A 35 -2.97 -2.98 -0.43
C LEU A 35 -3.91 -2.08 0.37
N PHE A 36 -5.20 -2.43 0.36
CA PHE A 36 -6.27 -1.63 0.94
C PHE A 36 -7.00 -2.41 2.03
N SER A 37 -6.62 -2.17 3.29
CA SER A 37 -7.25 -2.81 4.46
C SER A 37 -8.50 -2.08 4.95
N GLY A 38 -8.72 -0.84 4.51
CA GLY A 38 -9.73 0.06 5.09
C GLY A 38 -9.29 0.70 6.41
N GLY A 39 -8.04 0.48 6.85
CA GLY A 39 -7.43 1.22 7.95
C GLY A 39 -6.91 2.59 7.52
N LYS A 40 -6.69 3.49 8.50
CA LYS A 40 -6.31 4.90 8.28
C LYS A 40 -5.17 5.09 7.28
N ASP A 41 -4.09 4.30 7.38
CA ASP A 41 -2.90 4.47 6.55
C ASP A 41 -3.20 4.08 5.10
N SER A 42 -3.99 3.01 4.90
CA SER A 42 -4.41 2.58 3.57
C SER A 42 -5.40 3.55 2.92
N ILE A 43 -6.24 4.23 3.72
CA ILE A 43 -7.15 5.28 3.25
C ILE A 43 -6.36 6.52 2.83
N VAL A 44 -5.40 6.99 3.64
CA VAL A 44 -4.51 8.10 3.27
C VAL A 44 -3.70 7.76 2.02
N MET A 45 -3.16 6.55 1.94
CA MET A 45 -2.43 6.07 0.76
C MET A 45 -3.33 6.09 -0.49
N LEU A 46 -4.58 5.65 -0.40
CA LEU A 46 -5.53 5.71 -1.52
C LEU A 46 -5.88 7.16 -1.90
N HIS A 47 -6.10 8.04 -0.93
CA HIS A 47 -6.36 9.47 -1.16
C HIS A 47 -5.21 10.15 -1.91
N LEU A 48 -3.98 9.88 -1.50
CA LEU A 48 -2.77 10.38 -2.18
C LEU A 48 -2.64 9.81 -3.59
N ALA A 49 -2.97 8.53 -3.79
CA ALA A 49 -2.98 7.93 -5.11
C ALA A 49 -4.01 8.60 -6.03
N LEU A 50 -5.23 8.84 -5.55
CA LEU A 50 -6.26 9.56 -6.29
C LEU A 50 -5.81 10.98 -6.67
N LYS A 51 -5.19 11.70 -5.73
CA LYS A 51 -4.59 13.02 -6.00
C LYS A 51 -3.48 12.97 -7.05
N ALA A 52 -2.64 11.93 -7.03
CA ALA A 52 -1.51 11.82 -7.95
C ALA A 52 -1.92 11.75 -9.42
N PHE A 53 -3.11 11.21 -9.71
CA PHE A 53 -3.63 11.01 -11.07
C PHE A 53 -4.84 11.89 -11.42
N ALA A 54 -5.39 12.63 -10.46
CA ALA A 54 -6.49 13.56 -10.74
C ALA A 54 -6.13 14.53 -11.88
N PRO A 55 -7.07 14.81 -12.80
CA PRO A 55 -8.46 14.33 -12.85
C PRO A 55 -8.65 12.99 -13.59
N ALA A 56 -7.58 12.32 -14.03
CA ALA A 56 -7.67 11.03 -14.69
C ALA A 56 -8.02 9.91 -13.68
N PRO A 57 -8.63 8.80 -14.15
CA PRO A 57 -8.86 7.63 -13.32
C PRO A 57 -7.57 7.06 -12.74
N LEU A 58 -7.66 6.46 -11.56
CA LEU A 58 -6.53 5.77 -10.93
C LEU A 58 -6.13 4.54 -11.78
N PRO A 59 -4.88 4.43 -12.26
CA PRO A 59 -4.46 3.31 -13.09
C PRO A 59 -4.11 2.04 -12.29
N PHE A 60 -4.49 1.97 -11.01
CA PHE A 60 -4.12 0.91 -10.08
C PHE A 60 -5.34 0.14 -9.61
N ALA A 61 -5.19 -1.17 -9.44
CA ALA A 61 -6.17 -1.98 -8.74
C ALA A 61 -5.97 -1.86 -7.21
N LEU A 62 -6.98 -2.28 -6.44
CA LEU A 62 -6.87 -2.49 -5.00
C LEU A 62 -6.82 -3.99 -4.68
N LEU A 63 -6.11 -4.36 -3.62
CA LEU A 63 -6.09 -5.70 -3.08
C LEU A 63 -6.36 -5.67 -1.58
N HIS A 64 -7.40 -6.38 -1.16
CA HIS A 64 -7.75 -6.59 0.23
C HIS A 64 -7.57 -8.06 0.61
N VAL A 65 -6.88 -8.33 1.71
CA VAL A 65 -6.84 -9.67 2.31
C VAL A 65 -7.89 -9.73 3.41
N ASP A 66 -8.99 -10.42 3.12
CA ASP A 66 -10.10 -10.54 4.05
C ASP A 66 -9.83 -11.69 5.03
N THR A 67 -9.58 -11.36 6.28
CA THR A 67 -9.37 -12.35 7.33
C THR A 67 -10.68 -13.02 7.76
N GLY A 68 -11.83 -12.43 7.45
CA GLY A 68 -13.13 -12.78 8.05
C GLY A 68 -13.35 -12.16 9.43
N HIS A 69 -12.38 -11.42 9.97
CA HIS A 69 -12.47 -10.71 11.26
C HIS A 69 -12.52 -9.18 11.09
N ASN A 70 -12.76 -8.70 9.87
CA ASN A 70 -12.91 -7.27 9.59
C ASN A 70 -14.24 -6.76 10.17
N PHE A 71 -14.24 -5.54 10.72
CA PHE A 71 -15.46 -4.88 11.17
C PHE A 71 -16.37 -4.58 9.98
N PRO A 72 -17.70 -4.82 10.08
CA PRO A 72 -18.64 -4.53 9.00
C PRO A 72 -18.55 -3.10 8.48
N GLU A 73 -18.38 -2.12 9.38
CA GLU A 73 -18.27 -0.70 9.06
C GLU A 73 -17.06 -0.40 8.15
N VAL A 74 -15.95 -1.10 8.36
CA VAL A 74 -14.74 -1.00 7.53
C VAL A 74 -15.00 -1.57 6.13
N LEU A 75 -15.72 -2.69 6.03
CA LEU A 75 -16.08 -3.29 4.75
C LEU A 75 -17.06 -2.42 3.97
N ASP A 76 -18.05 -1.86 4.65
CA ASP A 76 -19.04 -0.94 4.06
C ASP A 76 -18.36 0.34 3.56
N HIS A 77 -17.47 0.94 4.36
CA HIS A 77 -16.68 2.09 3.92
C HIS A 77 -15.81 1.74 2.69
N ARG A 78 -15.10 0.61 2.73
CA ARG A 78 -14.28 0.13 1.60
C ARG A 78 -15.10 0.03 0.32
N ASP A 79 -16.26 -0.64 0.38
CA ASP A 79 -17.10 -0.89 -0.78
C ASP A 79 -17.71 0.41 -1.34
N ARG A 80 -18.08 1.36 -0.46
CA ARG A 80 -18.50 2.71 -0.85
C ARG A 80 -17.40 3.47 -1.59
N VAL A 81 -16.18 3.49 -1.05
CA VAL A 81 -15.03 4.18 -1.66
C VAL A 81 -14.70 3.58 -3.03
N VAL A 82 -14.67 2.25 -3.13
CA VAL A 82 -14.44 1.54 -4.39
C VAL A 82 -15.49 1.92 -5.44
N ALA A 83 -16.77 1.93 -5.06
CA ALA A 83 -17.85 2.30 -5.95
C ALA A 83 -17.79 3.78 -6.38
N ALA A 84 -17.54 4.69 -5.44
CA ALA A 84 -17.48 6.13 -5.70
C ALA A 84 -16.39 6.52 -6.71
N HIS A 85 -15.27 5.80 -6.71
CA HIS A 85 -14.14 6.05 -7.60
C HIS A 85 -14.04 5.04 -8.77
N THR A 86 -15.02 4.13 -8.93
CA THR A 86 -15.03 3.08 -9.97
C THR A 86 -13.74 2.25 -9.98
N LEU A 87 -13.25 1.89 -8.80
CA LEU A 87 -11.99 1.16 -8.64
C LEU A 87 -12.19 -0.35 -8.83
N THR A 88 -11.14 -1.03 -9.27
CA THR A 88 -11.13 -2.50 -9.30
C THR A 88 -10.60 -3.04 -7.97
N LEU A 89 -11.40 -3.79 -7.24
CA LEU A 89 -11.01 -4.42 -5.97
C LEU A 89 -10.86 -5.94 -6.12
N HIS A 90 -9.66 -6.44 -5.84
CA HIS A 90 -9.40 -7.86 -5.65
C HIS A 90 -9.50 -8.21 -4.17
N VAL A 91 -10.21 -9.29 -3.85
CA VAL A 91 -10.33 -9.80 -2.47
C VAL A 91 -9.72 -11.19 -2.40
N ALA A 92 -8.78 -11.40 -1.48
CA ALA A 92 -8.26 -12.72 -1.12
C ALA A 92 -8.76 -13.08 0.28
N ARG A 93 -9.69 -14.04 0.38
CA ARG A 93 -10.27 -14.43 1.67
C ARG A 93 -9.42 -15.52 2.31
N VAL A 94 -9.02 -15.32 3.55
CA VAL A 94 -8.33 -16.37 4.35
C VAL A 94 -9.23 -17.60 4.50
N GLN A 95 -10.55 -17.38 4.61
CA GLN A 95 -11.54 -18.46 4.72
C GLN A 95 -11.44 -19.47 3.57
N ASP A 96 -11.28 -19.03 2.32
CA ASP A 96 -11.16 -19.91 1.15
C ASP A 96 -9.96 -20.88 1.26
N TYR A 97 -8.91 -20.50 1.99
CA TYR A 97 -7.72 -21.34 2.18
C TYR A 97 -7.90 -22.32 3.33
N ILE A 98 -8.69 -21.95 4.34
CA ILE A 98 -9.09 -22.84 5.43
C ILE A 98 -10.04 -23.91 4.90
N ASP A 99 -11.04 -23.51 4.10
CA ASP A 99 -12.04 -24.42 3.54
C ASP A 99 -11.43 -25.45 2.58
N ARG A 100 -10.38 -25.06 1.85
CA ARG A 100 -9.59 -25.97 0.99
C ARG A 100 -8.61 -26.85 1.78
N GLY A 101 -8.47 -26.66 3.09
CA GLY A 101 -7.51 -27.38 3.93
C GLY A 101 -6.04 -27.01 3.73
N VAL A 102 -5.76 -25.92 3.02
CA VAL A 102 -4.40 -25.39 2.77
C VAL A 102 -3.87 -24.68 4.03
N LEU A 103 -4.74 -23.93 4.70
CA LEU A 103 -4.47 -23.33 5.99
C LEU A 103 -5.33 -23.98 7.06
N ARG A 104 -4.91 -23.82 8.32
CA ARG A 104 -5.69 -24.25 9.48
C ARG A 104 -5.88 -23.08 10.41
N GLU A 105 -7.00 -23.11 11.11
CA GLU A 105 -7.23 -22.16 12.19
C GLU A 105 -6.14 -22.25 13.24
N ARG A 106 -5.75 -21.10 13.75
CA ARG A 106 -4.75 -21.01 14.79
C ARG A 106 -5.41 -21.16 16.16
N PRO A 107 -4.71 -21.78 17.15
CA PRO A 107 -5.26 -21.92 18.50
C PRO A 107 -5.57 -20.58 19.19
N ASP A 108 -4.87 -19.52 18.81
CA ASP A 108 -5.03 -18.16 19.32
C ASP A 108 -6.18 -17.39 18.66
N GLY A 109 -6.84 -17.98 17.65
CA GLY A 109 -7.93 -17.36 16.90
C GLY A 109 -7.52 -16.17 16.03
N THR A 110 -6.23 -15.77 15.98
CA THR A 110 -5.81 -14.68 15.10
C THR A 110 -5.54 -15.19 13.69
N ARG A 111 -6.13 -14.51 12.70
CA ARG A 111 -5.89 -14.79 11.29
C ARG A 111 -4.87 -13.84 10.65
N ASN A 112 -4.32 -12.88 11.40
CA ASN A 112 -3.34 -11.93 10.87
C ASN A 112 -2.08 -12.63 10.31
N PRO A 113 -1.50 -13.64 10.98
CA PRO A 113 -0.36 -14.38 10.43
C PRO A 113 -0.72 -15.26 9.22
N LEU A 114 -2.00 -15.58 9.03
CA LEU A 114 -2.48 -16.43 7.94
C LEU A 114 -2.63 -15.66 6.61
N GLN A 115 -2.51 -14.32 6.63
CA GLN A 115 -2.68 -13.46 5.46
C GLN A 115 -1.57 -13.60 4.41
N THR A 116 -0.37 -14.05 4.81
CA THR A 116 0.80 -14.09 3.94
C THR A 116 0.56 -14.95 2.71
N LEU A 117 0.02 -16.16 2.86
CA LEU A 117 -0.19 -17.07 1.74
C LEU A 117 -1.28 -16.56 0.76
N PRO A 118 -2.48 -16.14 1.23
CA PRO A 118 -3.48 -15.51 0.37
C PRO A 118 -2.95 -14.29 -0.38
N LEU A 119 -2.15 -13.45 0.29
CA LEU A 119 -1.53 -12.28 -0.32
C LEU A 119 -0.59 -12.68 -1.46
N THR A 120 0.38 -13.56 -1.19
CA THR A 120 1.41 -13.92 -2.18
C THR A 120 0.82 -14.71 -3.35
N GLU A 121 -0.15 -15.60 -3.11
CA GLU A 121 -0.84 -16.33 -4.18
C GLU A 121 -1.68 -15.38 -5.04
N LYS A 122 -2.33 -14.38 -4.45
CA LYS A 122 -3.10 -13.38 -5.21
C LYS A 122 -2.20 -12.47 -6.06
N ILE A 123 -1.07 -12.04 -5.52
CA ILE A 123 -0.05 -11.28 -6.27
C ILE A 123 0.43 -12.07 -7.48
N ARG A 124 0.76 -13.34 -7.27
CA ARG A 124 1.24 -14.22 -8.35
C ARG A 124 0.15 -14.47 -9.40
N SER A 125 -1.08 -14.75 -8.99
CA SER A 125 -2.17 -15.10 -9.92
C SER A 125 -2.63 -13.92 -10.78
N GLU A 126 -2.66 -12.70 -10.21
CA GLU A 126 -2.98 -11.47 -10.95
C GLU A 126 -1.76 -10.88 -11.68
N ARG A 127 -0.57 -11.42 -11.39
CA ARG A 127 0.73 -10.96 -11.90
C ARG A 127 1.02 -9.49 -11.57
N PHE A 128 0.73 -9.09 -10.34
CA PHE A 128 1.08 -7.75 -9.88
C PHE A 128 2.60 -7.63 -9.76
N ASP A 129 3.16 -6.61 -10.40
CA ASP A 129 4.59 -6.34 -10.49
C ASP A 129 5.04 -5.19 -9.55
N ALA A 130 4.10 -4.34 -9.14
CA ALA A 130 4.25 -3.41 -8.02
C ALA A 130 3.10 -3.54 -7.03
N VAL A 131 3.43 -3.48 -5.74
CA VAL A 131 2.44 -3.59 -4.67
C VAL A 131 2.69 -2.52 -3.62
N PHE A 132 1.80 -1.54 -3.54
CA PHE A 132 1.86 -0.47 -2.56
C PHE A 132 1.41 -0.96 -1.19
N GLY A 133 2.20 -0.67 -0.16
CA GLY A 133 1.87 -0.92 1.24
C GLY A 133 1.94 0.35 2.08
N GLY A 134 1.07 0.47 3.07
CA GLY A 134 1.04 1.61 4.00
C GLY A 134 2.03 1.51 5.17
N GLY A 135 3.08 0.68 5.06
CA GLY A 135 4.05 0.51 6.14
C GLY A 135 4.92 1.76 6.34
N ARG A 136 5.14 2.15 7.59
CA ARG A 136 5.89 3.37 7.95
C ARG A 136 7.11 3.03 8.79
N ARG A 137 8.17 3.85 8.68
CA ARG A 137 9.46 3.58 9.36
C ARG A 137 9.38 3.75 10.89
N ASP A 138 8.44 4.55 11.38
CA ASP A 138 8.24 4.82 12.81
C ASP A 138 7.47 3.70 13.54
N GLU A 139 6.73 2.85 12.82
CA GLU A 139 5.89 1.80 13.40
C GLU A 139 6.68 0.73 14.15
N GLU A 140 7.78 0.25 13.56
CA GLU A 140 8.58 -0.83 14.14
C GLU A 140 10.06 -0.67 13.83
N LYS A 141 10.92 -1.00 14.81
CA LYS A 141 12.40 -0.91 14.66
C LYS A 141 12.94 -1.67 13.44
N ALA A 142 12.29 -2.77 13.04
CA ALA A 142 12.68 -3.55 11.87
C ALA A 142 12.46 -2.78 10.54
N ARG A 143 11.48 -1.86 10.51
CA ARG A 143 11.14 -1.04 9.34
C ARG A 143 12.01 0.21 9.21
N ALA A 144 12.79 0.58 10.22
CA ALA A 144 13.65 1.77 10.17
C ALA A 144 14.69 1.75 9.02
N LYS A 145 15.05 0.57 8.52
CA LYS A 145 15.95 0.38 7.37
C LYS A 145 15.21 0.00 6.08
N GLU A 146 13.88 0.01 6.11
CA GLU A 146 13.05 -0.33 4.95
C GLU A 146 13.16 0.78 3.90
N ARG A 147 13.36 0.35 2.67
CA ARG A 147 13.44 1.19 1.48
C ARG A 147 12.05 1.51 0.97
N VAL A 148 11.89 2.60 0.25
CA VAL A 148 10.62 2.91 -0.42
C VAL A 148 10.31 1.81 -1.44
N PHE A 149 11.29 1.43 -2.26
CA PHE A 149 11.23 0.34 -3.23
C PHE A 149 11.97 -0.87 -2.68
N SER A 150 11.21 -1.89 -2.33
CA SER A 150 11.68 -3.13 -1.72
C SER A 150 11.46 -4.28 -2.68
N LEU A 151 12.53 -4.69 -3.39
CA LEU A 151 12.47 -5.76 -4.38
C LEU A 151 12.17 -7.10 -3.71
N ARG A 152 11.25 -7.87 -4.31
CA ARG A 152 10.88 -9.21 -3.91
C ARG A 152 11.12 -10.19 -5.06
N ASP A 153 11.57 -11.39 -4.72
CA ASP A 153 11.70 -12.46 -5.72
C ASP A 153 10.34 -13.06 -6.10
N GLU A 154 10.35 -14.06 -6.99
CA GLU A 154 9.15 -14.76 -7.46
C GLU A 154 8.36 -15.48 -6.35
N PHE A 155 8.99 -15.75 -5.21
CA PHE A 155 8.37 -16.34 -4.02
C PHE A 155 7.97 -15.29 -2.98
N SER A 156 8.03 -14.00 -3.33
CA SER A 156 7.78 -12.85 -2.45
C SER A 156 8.77 -12.68 -1.30
N GLN A 157 9.95 -13.29 -1.39
CA GLN A 157 11.00 -13.17 -0.37
C GLN A 157 11.84 -11.92 -0.58
N TRP A 158 12.49 -11.48 0.49
CA TRP A 158 13.36 -10.31 0.49
C TRP A 158 14.83 -10.72 0.56
N ASP A 159 15.64 -10.21 -0.36
CA ASP A 159 17.09 -10.40 -0.34
C ASP A 159 17.80 -9.04 -0.14
N PRO A 160 18.60 -8.87 0.93
CA PRO A 160 19.36 -7.64 1.17
C PRO A 160 20.32 -7.27 0.04
N ARG A 161 20.93 -8.25 -0.64
CA ARG A 161 21.93 -8.02 -1.70
C ARG A 161 21.30 -7.46 -2.98
N ARG A 162 20.00 -7.69 -3.16
CA ARG A 162 19.23 -7.27 -4.34
C ARG A 162 18.61 -5.88 -4.17
N GLN A 163 18.63 -5.34 -2.96
CA GLN A 163 18.10 -4.02 -2.69
C GLN A 163 18.99 -2.93 -3.27
N ARG A 164 18.37 -1.94 -3.89
CA ARG A 164 19.09 -0.88 -4.61
C ARG A 164 19.24 0.36 -3.73
N PRO A 165 20.36 1.08 -3.81
CA PRO A 165 20.46 2.41 -3.23
C PRO A 165 19.36 3.32 -3.80
N GLU A 166 18.72 4.09 -2.93
CA GLU A 166 17.75 5.13 -3.27
C GLU A 166 18.48 6.44 -3.07
N LEU A 167 18.96 7.04 -4.16
CA LEU A 167 19.69 8.30 -4.13
C LEU A 167 18.71 9.40 -4.56
N TRP A 168 18.52 10.41 -3.70
CA TRP A 168 17.49 11.45 -3.89
C TRP A 168 16.08 10.82 -4.03
N ASN A 169 15.34 11.24 -5.05
CA ASN A 169 14.00 10.72 -5.39
C ASN A 169 14.04 9.92 -6.70
N LEU A 170 15.20 9.30 -6.99
CA LEU A 170 15.37 8.41 -8.13
C LEU A 170 15.23 6.96 -7.66
N TYR A 171 14.18 6.31 -8.15
CA TYR A 171 13.92 4.91 -7.84
C TYR A 171 14.34 4.03 -9.03
N ASN A 172 14.60 2.76 -8.75
CA ASN A 172 14.94 1.80 -9.79
C ASN A 172 14.05 0.57 -9.64
N GLY A 173 12.91 0.59 -10.33
CA GLY A 173 11.90 -0.46 -10.32
C GLY A 173 12.18 -1.65 -11.23
N ARG A 174 13.31 -1.68 -11.98
CA ARG A 174 13.64 -2.80 -12.88
C ARG A 174 13.62 -4.13 -12.16
N HIS A 175 12.74 -5.04 -12.55
CA HIS A 175 12.59 -6.36 -11.93
C HIS A 175 12.56 -7.43 -13.03
N ALA A 176 12.87 -8.68 -12.69
CA ALA A 176 12.77 -9.78 -13.64
C ALA A 176 11.31 -10.26 -13.75
N HIS A 177 10.97 -10.95 -14.84
CA HIS A 177 9.64 -11.53 -15.00
C HIS A 177 9.32 -12.48 -13.83
N GLY A 178 8.16 -12.31 -13.19
CA GLY A 178 7.73 -13.08 -12.02
C GLY A 178 8.11 -12.45 -10.68
N GLU A 179 9.02 -11.48 -10.67
CA GLU A 179 9.35 -10.67 -9.49
C GLU A 179 8.38 -9.51 -9.35
N HIS A 180 8.35 -8.94 -8.16
CA HIS A 180 7.56 -7.74 -7.90
C HIS A 180 8.26 -6.83 -6.90
N VAL A 181 7.83 -5.58 -6.85
CA VAL A 181 8.38 -4.58 -5.94
C VAL A 181 7.31 -4.20 -4.92
N ARG A 182 7.67 -4.23 -3.63
CA ARG A 182 6.88 -3.60 -2.58
C ARG A 182 7.24 -2.12 -2.53
N VAL A 183 6.24 -1.25 -2.60
CA VAL A 183 6.43 0.20 -2.62
C VAL A 183 5.75 0.82 -1.40
N PHE A 184 6.43 1.71 -0.69
CA PHE A 184 5.93 2.31 0.56
C PHE A 184 5.87 3.85 0.47
N PRO A 185 4.82 4.42 -0.15
CA PRO A 185 4.69 5.88 -0.32
C PRO A 185 4.65 6.66 0.99
N LEU A 186 4.23 6.01 2.08
CA LEU A 186 4.12 6.61 3.40
C LEU A 186 5.36 6.40 4.28
N SER A 187 6.47 5.88 3.76
CA SER A 187 7.59 5.45 4.60
C SER A 187 8.16 6.52 5.54
N ASN A 188 8.10 7.80 5.13
CA ASN A 188 8.59 8.94 5.90
C ASN A 188 7.51 9.63 6.76
N TRP A 189 6.28 9.15 6.71
CA TRP A 189 5.17 9.69 7.49
C TRP A 189 5.19 9.11 8.89
N THR A 190 4.91 9.95 9.89
CA THR A 190 4.68 9.51 11.27
C THR A 190 3.20 9.32 11.56
N GLU A 191 2.88 8.71 12.71
CA GLU A 191 1.49 8.52 13.14
C GLU A 191 0.77 9.88 13.23
N LEU A 192 1.46 10.90 13.73
CA LEU A 192 0.92 12.25 13.84
C LEU A 192 0.65 12.88 12.46
N ASP A 193 1.56 12.69 11.49
CA ASP A 193 1.40 13.22 10.14
C ASP A 193 0.15 12.64 9.47
N VAL A 194 -0.07 11.33 9.60
CA VAL A 194 -1.25 10.64 9.05
C VAL A 194 -2.54 11.26 9.61
N TRP A 195 -2.63 11.43 10.93
CA TRP A 195 -3.82 12.03 11.55
C TRP A 195 -4.01 13.51 11.20
N GLN A 196 -2.93 14.30 11.19
CA GLN A 196 -2.99 15.71 10.80
C GLN A 196 -3.44 15.87 9.35
N TYR A 197 -2.98 14.98 8.48
CA TYR A 197 -3.35 14.98 7.07
C TYR A 197 -4.81 14.58 6.85
N ILE A 198 -5.30 13.54 7.56
CA ILE A 198 -6.72 13.17 7.57
C ILE A 198 -7.58 14.37 7.97
N ALA A 199 -7.20 15.09 9.02
CA ALA A 199 -7.92 16.27 9.47
C ALA A 199 -7.85 17.44 8.47
N ARG A 200 -6.66 17.70 7.89
CA ARG A 200 -6.44 18.77 6.90
C ARG A 200 -7.25 18.58 5.63
N GLU A 201 -7.28 17.35 5.14
CA GLU A 201 -7.94 16.97 3.89
C GLU A 201 -9.40 16.53 4.09
N ASN A 202 -9.87 16.50 5.35
CA ASN A 202 -11.20 16.04 5.74
C ASN A 202 -11.55 14.65 5.16
N ILE A 203 -10.61 13.70 5.33
CA ILE A 203 -10.74 12.34 4.80
C ILE A 203 -11.73 11.56 5.67
N GLU A 204 -12.74 10.97 5.04
CA GLU A 204 -13.71 10.10 5.71
C GLU A 204 -13.01 8.82 6.20
N LEU A 205 -13.32 8.43 7.44
CA LEU A 205 -12.92 7.16 8.03
C LEU A 205 -14.17 6.32 8.35
N PRO A 206 -14.05 4.98 8.41
CA PRO A 206 -15.12 4.10 8.86
C PRO A 206 -15.55 4.36 10.31
#